data_AF-A0AAJ1TZ80-F1
#
_entry.id   AF-A0AAJ1TZ80-F1
#
_cell.length_a   1.000
_cell.length_b   1.000
_cell.length_c   1.000
_cell.angle_alpha   90.00
_cell.angle_beta   90.00
_cell.angle_gamma   90.00
#
_symmetry.space_group_name_H-M   'P 1'
#
loop_
_entity.id
_entity.type
_entity.pdbx_description
1 polymer ?
#
loop_
_entity_poly.entity_id
_entity_poly.type
_entity_poly.pdbx_seq_one_letter_code
_entity_poly.pdbx_strand_id
1 'polypeptide(L)'
;MALRTPLPPSGPDTGGPGGPVGPGDRTPRPGKDDRLGRTGRPRGLARLRRLPLTVSWAPGEAQERRPPRALVAALAITGLSLMTLDYLGGDSSPVEPARTVVGEVVGPLETVADAVVRPVAAVPAWFRTQSSLRDQLATAEAENAELENRLATDPLDRARLAEYDGLLTAAAAQQVDLVPARVVAYGAAQTFTRTVTIDAGTSSGVQPDMTVIAPAGLVGRVVGVTRTTATVLLVVDADSTVGARVGSSNEVGFLSGGGSLSEPSRLDLDLVDTTVVPAEGDVVATWGSGNAGPYVAGVPIGTVTELFSTPRDTTKRAVIKPFVDFSRLDTVGVVVPPDTESDRALIGPDGIRR
;
A
#
# COMPACT_ATOMS: atom_id res chain seq x y z
N MET A 1 62.98 55.39 55.58
CA MET A 1 64.25 54.68 55.33
C MET A 1 64.22 54.25 53.87
N ALA A 2 64.99 54.95 53.04
CA ALA A 2 64.98 54.85 51.58
C ALA A 2 65.90 53.71 51.10
N LEU A 3 65.62 53.14 49.93
CA LEU A 3 66.67 52.87 48.93
C LEU A 3 66.06 52.92 47.51
N ARG A 4 66.84 53.57 46.64
CA ARG A 4 66.52 54.14 45.33
C ARG A 4 66.62 53.11 44.19
N THR A 5 65.85 53.41 43.14
CA THR A 5 65.99 53.21 41.68
C THR A 5 67.43 53.26 41.12
N PRO A 6 67.74 52.75 39.88
CA PRO A 6 67.34 53.41 38.61
C PRO A 6 67.09 52.54 37.31
N LEU A 7 66.02 52.86 36.54
CA LEU A 7 65.92 53.43 35.15
C LEU A 7 66.96 53.07 34.02
N PRO A 8 66.67 53.31 32.70
CA PRO A 8 66.00 52.50 31.63
C PRO A 8 66.90 52.34 30.34
N PRO A 9 66.44 52.09 29.07
CA PRO A 9 65.71 53.10 28.25
C PRO A 9 64.72 52.64 27.12
N SER A 10 63.74 53.54 26.83
CA SER A 10 63.10 53.97 25.55
C SER A 10 62.81 52.94 24.42
N GLY A 11 61.56 52.73 23.95
CA GLY A 11 60.66 53.62 23.17
C GLY A 11 60.77 53.31 21.64
N PRO A 12 59.83 53.64 20.70
CA PRO A 12 58.55 54.38 20.74
C PRO A 12 57.31 53.54 20.25
N ASP A 13 56.06 53.79 20.67
CA ASP A 13 55.07 54.81 20.22
C ASP A 13 54.66 54.66 18.73
N THR A 14 53.43 54.30 18.33
CA THR A 14 52.20 55.12 18.28
C THR A 14 51.09 54.26 17.61
N GLY A 15 49.83 54.28 18.06
CA GLY A 15 48.77 55.09 17.45
C GLY A 15 47.47 54.28 17.29
N GLY A 16 46.35 54.78 17.85
CA GLY A 16 45.04 54.12 17.94
C GLY A 16 44.07 54.38 16.75
N PRO A 17 42.75 54.58 16.99
CA PRO A 17 41.72 53.56 16.71
C PRO A 17 40.53 54.04 15.83
N GLY A 18 39.66 53.11 15.41
CA GLY A 18 38.34 53.35 14.77
C GLY A 18 38.05 52.27 13.71
N GLY A 19 36.96 51.51 13.67
CA GLY A 19 35.51 51.78 13.77
C GLY A 19 34.80 50.71 12.90
N PRO A 20 33.47 50.48 13.02
CA PRO A 20 32.82 49.22 12.59
C PRO A 20 32.35 49.21 11.12
N VAL A 21 32.35 48.02 10.50
CA VAL A 21 31.89 47.78 9.11
C VAL A 21 30.49 47.14 9.12
N GLY A 22 29.54 47.79 8.43
CA GLY A 22 28.17 47.31 8.18
C GLY A 22 28.06 46.30 7.02
N PRO A 23 26.85 45.75 6.78
CA PRO A 23 26.66 44.54 5.99
C PRO A 23 26.54 44.83 4.49
N GLY A 24 27.29 44.07 3.68
CA GLY A 24 27.27 44.10 2.22
C GLY A 24 26.37 43.02 1.63
N ASP A 25 25.34 43.50 0.95
CA ASP A 25 24.40 42.80 0.08
C ASP A 25 25.09 41.93 -0.98
N ARG A 26 24.65 40.67 -1.16
CA ARG A 26 25.09 39.80 -2.26
C ARG A 26 23.91 38.99 -2.81
N THR A 27 23.31 39.49 -3.87
CA THR A 27 22.52 38.71 -4.82
C THR A 27 23.45 37.92 -5.77
N PRO A 28 23.15 36.66 -6.13
CA PRO A 28 23.77 36.03 -7.30
C PRO A 28 22.85 36.13 -8.53
N ARG A 29 23.39 36.64 -9.65
CA ARG A 29 22.84 36.49 -11.01
C ARG A 29 23.37 35.20 -11.65
N PRO A 30 22.63 34.62 -12.63
CA PRO A 30 22.90 33.29 -13.16
C PRO A 30 23.97 33.31 -14.27
N GLY A 31 24.89 32.34 -14.22
CA GLY A 31 25.86 32.07 -15.28
C GLY A 31 25.28 31.16 -16.35
N LYS A 32 25.36 31.63 -17.60
CA LYS A 32 24.92 30.97 -18.83
C LYS A 32 26.17 30.66 -19.68
N ASP A 33 26.15 29.48 -20.30
CA ASP A 33 26.89 28.99 -21.47
C ASP A 33 28.43 28.89 -21.41
N ASP A 34 28.96 27.68 -21.62
CA ASP A 34 29.57 27.24 -22.90
C ASP A 34 30.22 25.86 -22.73
N ARG A 35 29.69 24.82 -23.39
CA ARG A 35 30.10 24.27 -24.70
C ARG A 35 31.43 23.51 -24.75
N LEU A 36 31.26 22.23 -25.08
CA LEU A 36 32.01 21.43 -26.06
C LEU A 36 33.40 20.87 -25.70
N GLY A 37 33.41 19.58 -25.37
CA GLY A 37 34.58 18.71 -25.42
C GLY A 37 34.19 17.31 -25.91
N ARG A 38 34.19 17.16 -27.23
CA ARG A 38 33.89 15.97 -28.03
C ARG A 38 35.03 14.94 -27.92
N THR A 39 34.72 13.63 -27.84
CA THR A 39 35.30 12.52 -28.65
C THR A 39 35.01 11.15 -28.03
N GLY A 40 34.75 10.14 -28.86
CA GLY A 40 34.64 8.73 -28.43
C GLY A 40 33.54 7.91 -29.08
N ARG A 41 33.50 7.83 -30.42
CA ARG A 41 32.73 6.79 -31.14
C ARG A 41 33.53 5.49 -31.15
N PRO A 42 32.87 4.34 -31.04
CA PRO A 42 33.21 3.22 -31.92
C PRO A 42 32.08 2.87 -32.89
N ARG A 43 32.54 2.46 -34.08
CA ARG A 43 31.78 2.06 -35.27
C ARG A 43 31.45 0.57 -35.20
N GLY A 44 30.27 0.23 -35.74
CA GLY A 44 29.97 -1.01 -36.50
C GLY A 44 30.00 -2.30 -35.67
N LEU A 45 28.98 -3.15 -35.70
CA LEU A 45 28.45 -3.84 -36.87
C LEU A 45 27.22 -4.66 -36.45
N ALA A 46 26.55 -5.25 -37.43
CA ALA A 46 25.42 -6.17 -37.34
C ALA A 46 24.04 -5.52 -37.16
N ARG A 47 23.56 -4.96 -38.27
CA ARG A 47 22.12 -4.87 -38.56
C ARG A 47 21.55 -6.30 -38.56
N LEU A 48 20.99 -6.73 -37.44
CA LEU A 48 20.10 -7.89 -37.42
C LEU A 48 18.77 -7.47 -38.06
N ARG A 49 18.58 -7.87 -39.32
CA ARG A 49 17.30 -7.84 -40.02
C ARG A 49 16.28 -8.56 -39.13
N ARG A 50 15.32 -7.80 -38.60
CA ARG A 50 14.10 -8.37 -38.05
C ARG A 50 13.42 -9.10 -39.21
N LEU A 51 13.42 -10.43 -39.16
CA LEU A 51 12.57 -11.26 -40.01
C LEU A 51 11.14 -11.05 -39.50
N PRO A 52 10.21 -10.51 -40.30
CA PRO A 52 8.81 -10.65 -39.99
C PRO A 52 8.45 -12.12 -40.26
N LEU A 53 8.06 -12.86 -39.22
CA LEU A 53 7.34 -14.12 -39.40
C LEU A 53 5.94 -13.77 -39.90
N THR A 54 5.84 -13.49 -41.19
CA THR A 54 4.56 -13.48 -41.90
C THR A 54 4.16 -14.94 -42.09
N VAL A 55 3.22 -15.41 -41.27
CA VAL A 55 2.42 -16.58 -41.63
C VAL A 55 1.57 -16.15 -42.82
N SER A 56 1.98 -16.57 -44.02
CA SER A 56 1.17 -16.39 -45.22
C SER A 56 0.00 -17.36 -45.14
N TRP A 57 -1.16 -16.86 -44.72
CA TRP A 57 -2.41 -17.48 -45.12
C TRP A 57 -2.53 -17.26 -46.63
N ALA A 58 -2.43 -18.35 -47.40
CA ALA A 58 -2.91 -18.32 -48.77
C ALA A 58 -4.44 -18.13 -48.68
N PRO A 59 -5.04 -17.12 -49.32
CA PRO A 59 -6.48 -17.15 -49.53
C PRO A 59 -6.74 -18.38 -50.40
N GLY A 60 -7.24 -19.45 -49.77
CA GLY A 60 -7.89 -20.52 -50.49
C GLY A 60 -9.01 -19.86 -51.28
N GLU A 61 -8.89 -19.86 -52.59
CA GLU A 61 -9.97 -19.54 -53.50
C GLU A 61 -11.13 -20.47 -53.13
N ALA A 62 -12.06 -19.94 -52.35
CA ALA A 62 -13.39 -20.50 -52.25
C ALA A 62 -13.99 -20.32 -53.63
N GLN A 63 -13.75 -21.31 -54.50
CA GLN A 63 -14.41 -21.46 -55.77
C GLN A 63 -15.91 -21.50 -55.45
N GLU A 64 -16.59 -20.36 -55.60
CA GLU A 64 -18.05 -20.31 -55.71
C GLU A 64 -18.41 -21.20 -56.91
N ARG A 65 -18.62 -22.50 -56.65
CA ARG A 65 -19.28 -23.40 -57.59
C ARG A 65 -20.75 -23.02 -57.60
N ARG A 66 -21.06 -21.88 -58.23
CA ARG A 66 -22.40 -21.60 -58.71
C ARG A 66 -22.79 -22.79 -59.59
N PRO A 67 -23.96 -23.43 -59.38
CA PRO A 67 -24.40 -24.49 -60.27
C PRO A 67 -24.36 -23.92 -61.70
N PRO A 68 -23.80 -24.64 -62.68
CA PRO A 68 -23.67 -24.11 -64.02
C PRO A 68 -25.05 -23.62 -64.44
N ARG A 69 -25.16 -22.36 -64.86
CA ARG A 69 -26.45 -21.74 -65.25
C ARG A 69 -27.20 -22.62 -66.27
N ALA A 70 -26.47 -23.47 -66.99
CA ALA A 70 -26.97 -24.54 -67.84
C ALA A 70 -27.87 -25.59 -67.14
N LEU A 71 -27.57 -26.00 -65.90
CA LEU A 71 -28.37 -26.99 -65.16
C LEU A 71 -29.69 -26.40 -64.67
N VAL A 72 -29.67 -25.15 -64.20
CA VAL A 72 -30.90 -24.43 -63.82
C VAL A 72 -31.75 -24.13 -65.05
N ALA A 73 -31.13 -23.73 -66.17
CA ALA A 73 -31.83 -23.55 -67.44
C ALA A 73 -32.41 -24.87 -67.97
N ALA A 74 -31.67 -25.99 -67.87
CA ALA A 74 -32.15 -27.30 -68.29
C ALA A 74 -33.37 -27.75 -67.46
N LEU A 75 -33.32 -27.64 -66.12
CA LEU A 75 -34.46 -27.98 -65.26
C LEU A 75 -35.68 -27.08 -65.52
N ALA A 76 -35.47 -25.78 -65.76
CA ALA A 76 -36.56 -24.87 -66.11
C ALA A 76 -37.20 -25.24 -67.46
N ILE A 77 -36.40 -25.63 -68.46
CA ILE A 77 -36.90 -26.07 -69.77
C ILE A 77 -37.63 -27.42 -69.65
N THR A 78 -37.13 -28.37 -68.86
CA THR A 78 -37.80 -29.67 -68.64
C THR A 78 -39.13 -29.48 -67.90
N GLY A 79 -39.17 -28.63 -66.87
CA GLY A 79 -40.40 -28.29 -66.16
C GLY A 79 -41.41 -27.55 -67.02
N LEU A 80 -40.95 -26.57 -67.81
CA LEU A 80 -41.80 -25.86 -68.76
C LEU A 80 -42.32 -26.80 -69.85
N SER A 81 -41.51 -27.72 -70.35
CA SER A 81 -41.92 -28.72 -71.35
C SER A 81 -42.96 -29.69 -70.79
N LEU A 82 -42.81 -30.16 -69.55
CA LEU A 82 -43.79 -31.01 -68.88
C LEU A 82 -45.11 -30.28 -68.65
N MET A 83 -45.04 -29.01 -68.21
CA MET A 83 -46.23 -28.20 -68.00
C MET A 83 -46.93 -27.82 -69.31
N THR A 84 -46.19 -27.65 -70.41
CA THR A 84 -46.75 -27.38 -71.75
C THR A 84 -47.39 -28.63 -72.35
N LEU A 85 -46.84 -29.82 -72.07
CA LEU A 85 -47.45 -31.11 -72.43
C LEU A 85 -48.76 -31.37 -71.67
N ASP A 86 -48.85 -30.93 -70.42
CA ASP A 86 -50.06 -31.03 -69.60
C ASP A 86 -51.14 -30.00 -70.03
N TYR A 87 -50.72 -28.83 -70.53
CA TYR A 87 -51.64 -27.75 -70.93
C TYR A 87 -52.20 -27.84 -72.36
N LEU A 88 -51.56 -28.60 -73.27
CA LEU A 88 -52.05 -28.83 -74.64
C LEU A 88 -52.81 -30.15 -74.82
N GLY A 89 -52.98 -30.95 -73.77
CA GLY A 89 -53.72 -32.22 -73.77
C GLY A 89 -55.20 -32.09 -73.43
N GLY A 90 -55.95 -31.29 -74.19
CA GLY A 90 -57.41 -31.29 -74.14
C GLY A 90 -58.00 -32.53 -74.82
N ASP A 91 -58.75 -33.33 -74.06
CA ASP A 91 -59.74 -34.36 -74.44
C ASP A 91 -59.39 -35.49 -75.43
N SER A 92 -58.13 -35.71 -75.84
CA SER A 92 -57.74 -37.02 -76.38
C SER A 92 -56.22 -37.22 -76.40
N SER A 93 -55.68 -38.02 -75.48
CA SER A 93 -54.33 -38.58 -75.61
C SER A 93 -54.25 -40.01 -75.05
N PRO A 94 -53.65 -40.97 -75.79
CA PRO A 94 -53.74 -42.41 -75.53
C PRO A 94 -52.56 -42.90 -74.69
N VAL A 95 -52.75 -43.03 -73.38
CA VAL A 95 -51.78 -43.67 -72.47
C VAL A 95 -52.49 -44.60 -71.48
N GLU A 96 -53.28 -45.51 -72.04
CA GLU A 96 -54.01 -46.54 -71.30
C GLU A 96 -53.25 -47.87 -71.00
N PRO A 97 -52.05 -48.22 -71.54
CA PRO A 97 -51.51 -49.57 -71.31
C PRO A 97 -50.34 -49.68 -70.30
N ALA A 98 -49.96 -48.65 -69.55
CA ALA A 98 -48.76 -48.71 -68.70
C ALA A 98 -49.01 -48.93 -67.18
N ARG A 99 -50.24 -49.30 -66.78
CA ARG A 99 -50.63 -49.41 -65.36
C ARG A 99 -50.82 -50.84 -64.83
N THR A 100 -50.12 -51.84 -65.37
CA THR A 100 -50.29 -53.25 -64.96
C THR A 100 -48.99 -53.98 -64.57
N VAL A 101 -47.97 -53.29 -64.06
CA VAL A 101 -46.72 -53.94 -63.55
C VAL A 101 -46.38 -53.55 -62.10
N VAL A 102 -47.30 -52.91 -61.37
CA VAL A 102 -47.08 -52.47 -59.97
C VAL A 102 -47.53 -53.54 -58.94
N GLY A 103 -47.72 -54.80 -59.36
CA GLY A 103 -48.48 -55.78 -58.59
C GLY A 103 -47.74 -56.79 -57.70
N GLU A 104 -46.41 -56.77 -57.52
CA GLU A 104 -45.75 -57.98 -56.96
C GLU A 104 -44.60 -57.84 -55.95
N VAL A 105 -44.27 -56.67 -55.39
CA VAL A 105 -43.11 -56.58 -54.44
C VAL A 105 -43.38 -55.85 -53.12
N VAL A 106 -44.61 -55.45 -52.80
CA VAL A 106 -44.86 -54.76 -51.51
C VAL A 106 -45.91 -55.47 -50.68
N GLY A 107 -45.44 -56.45 -49.93
CA GLY A 107 -46.01 -56.85 -48.66
C GLY A 107 -44.91 -57.46 -47.79
N PRO A 108 -44.84 -57.25 -46.47
CA PRO A 108 -45.49 -56.25 -45.62
C PRO A 108 -44.49 -55.54 -44.68
N LEU A 109 -44.73 -54.28 -44.30
CA LEU A 109 -44.27 -53.80 -42.99
C LEU A 109 -45.18 -52.70 -42.44
N GLU A 110 -46.44 -53.07 -42.24
CA GLU A 110 -47.46 -52.25 -41.57
C GLU A 110 -47.33 -52.32 -40.03
N THR A 111 -46.13 -52.41 -39.45
CA THR A 111 -45.98 -52.45 -37.98
C THR A 111 -44.68 -51.87 -37.39
N VAL A 112 -44.10 -50.81 -37.99
CA VAL A 112 -42.99 -50.05 -37.34
C VAL A 112 -43.19 -48.52 -37.42
N ALA A 113 -44.37 -48.04 -37.78
CA ALA A 113 -44.64 -46.59 -37.84
C ALA A 113 -45.00 -45.98 -36.47
N ASP A 114 -44.36 -46.41 -35.38
CA ASP A 114 -44.52 -45.81 -34.05
C ASP A 114 -43.21 -45.30 -33.42
N ALA A 115 -42.18 -45.01 -34.23
CA ALA A 115 -40.89 -44.58 -33.67
C ALA A 115 -40.08 -43.52 -34.44
N VAL A 116 -40.64 -42.78 -35.41
CA VAL A 116 -39.81 -41.82 -36.20
C VAL A 116 -40.42 -40.43 -36.41
N VAL A 117 -41.64 -40.14 -35.93
CA VAL A 117 -42.17 -38.76 -35.98
C VAL A 117 -42.40 -38.21 -34.57
N ARG A 118 -41.28 -37.89 -33.91
CA ARG A 118 -41.01 -36.68 -33.09
C ARG A 118 -39.84 -36.99 -32.12
N PRO A 119 -38.75 -36.19 -32.18
CA PRO A 119 -38.88 -34.84 -31.66
C PRO A 119 -38.28 -33.77 -32.58
N VAL A 120 -39.15 -33.05 -33.30
CA VAL A 120 -38.85 -31.69 -33.81
C VAL A 120 -39.57 -30.66 -32.94
N ALA A 121 -39.49 -30.86 -31.62
CA ALA A 121 -39.90 -29.87 -30.61
C ALA A 121 -38.99 -29.89 -29.37
N ALA A 122 -37.76 -30.41 -29.51
CA ALA A 122 -36.76 -30.40 -28.44
C ALA A 122 -35.36 -30.09 -29.01
N VAL A 123 -35.23 -28.97 -29.73
CA VAL A 123 -33.92 -28.33 -29.95
C VAL A 123 -33.76 -27.10 -29.03
N PRO A 124 -33.68 -27.26 -27.69
CA PRO A 124 -33.03 -26.23 -26.88
C PRO A 124 -31.91 -26.75 -25.96
N ALA A 125 -31.36 -27.96 -26.18
CA ALA A 125 -30.35 -28.51 -25.27
C ALA A 125 -28.88 -28.34 -25.72
N TRP A 126 -28.60 -28.15 -27.01
CA TRP A 126 -27.20 -28.05 -27.48
C TRP A 126 -26.67 -26.60 -27.56
N PHE A 127 -27.55 -25.60 -27.66
CA PHE A 127 -27.17 -24.18 -27.67
C PHE A 127 -27.17 -23.50 -26.29
N ARG A 128 -27.75 -24.11 -25.25
CA ARG A 128 -27.70 -23.58 -23.87
C ARG A 128 -26.41 -23.93 -23.13
N THR A 129 -25.63 -24.89 -23.64
CA THR A 129 -24.46 -25.40 -22.93
C THR A 129 -23.21 -24.55 -23.11
N GLN A 130 -23.15 -23.63 -24.08
CA GLN A 130 -21.98 -22.75 -24.24
C GLN A 130 -22.06 -21.49 -23.37
N SER A 131 -23.26 -20.99 -23.06
CA SER A 131 -23.43 -19.86 -22.13
C SER A 131 -23.34 -20.31 -20.67
N SER A 132 -23.91 -21.47 -20.31
CA SER A 132 -23.87 -21.96 -18.93
C SER A 132 -22.47 -22.38 -18.47
N LEU A 133 -21.63 -22.91 -19.38
CA LEU A 133 -20.23 -23.25 -19.07
C LEU A 133 -19.37 -21.99 -18.92
N ARG A 134 -19.65 -20.92 -19.67
CA ARG A 134 -18.95 -19.62 -19.53
C ARG A 134 -19.41 -18.84 -18.31
N ASP A 135 -20.70 -18.88 -17.99
CA ASP A 135 -21.25 -18.25 -16.78
C ASP A 135 -20.79 -18.97 -15.51
N GLN A 136 -20.70 -20.31 -15.53
CA GLN A 136 -20.10 -21.07 -14.43
C GLN A 136 -18.60 -20.84 -14.31
N LEU A 137 -17.87 -20.69 -15.42
CA LEU A 137 -16.45 -20.33 -15.38
C LEU A 137 -16.27 -18.92 -14.81
N ALA A 138 -17.07 -17.94 -15.26
CA ALA A 138 -17.01 -16.57 -14.76
C ALA A 138 -17.44 -16.46 -13.28
N THR A 139 -18.42 -17.25 -12.85
CA THR A 139 -18.85 -17.29 -11.44
C THR A 139 -17.80 -17.99 -10.58
N ALA A 140 -17.24 -19.12 -11.03
CA ALA A 140 -16.19 -19.82 -10.30
C ALA A 140 -14.87 -19.02 -10.26
N GLU A 141 -14.53 -18.28 -11.32
CA GLU A 141 -13.40 -17.35 -11.34
C GLU A 141 -13.65 -16.15 -10.42
N ALA A 142 -14.87 -15.62 -10.36
CA ALA A 142 -15.24 -14.56 -9.43
C ALA A 142 -15.23 -15.03 -7.96
N GLU A 143 -15.76 -16.22 -7.68
CA GLU A 143 -15.70 -16.83 -6.35
C GLU A 143 -14.27 -17.16 -5.94
N ASN A 144 -13.44 -17.67 -6.84
CA ASN A 144 -12.01 -17.86 -6.57
C ASN A 144 -11.32 -16.52 -6.33
N ALA A 145 -11.58 -15.48 -7.12
CA ALA A 145 -11.01 -14.15 -6.89
C ALA A 145 -11.47 -13.54 -5.54
N GLU A 146 -12.72 -13.76 -5.15
CA GLU A 146 -13.25 -13.32 -3.85
C GLU A 146 -12.65 -14.13 -2.70
N LEU A 147 -12.55 -15.46 -2.83
CA LEU A 147 -11.93 -16.33 -1.83
C LEU A 147 -10.43 -16.04 -1.70
N GLU A 148 -9.73 -15.81 -2.80
CA GLU A 148 -8.33 -15.37 -2.81
C GLU A 148 -8.18 -14.01 -2.13
N ASN A 149 -9.10 -13.06 -2.37
CA ASN A 149 -9.08 -11.76 -1.72
C ASN A 149 -9.38 -11.86 -0.21
N ARG A 150 -10.30 -12.75 0.20
CA ARG A 150 -10.57 -13.04 1.63
C ARG A 150 -9.35 -13.70 2.29
N LEU A 151 -8.75 -14.70 1.66
CA LEU A 151 -7.53 -15.34 2.16
C LEU A 151 -6.33 -14.37 2.22
N ALA A 152 -6.29 -13.37 1.35
CA ALA A 152 -5.27 -12.32 1.37
C ALA A 152 -5.51 -11.28 2.48
N THR A 153 -6.75 -11.04 2.88
CA THR A 153 -7.13 -10.06 3.92
C THR A 153 -7.17 -10.67 5.33
N ASP A 154 -7.42 -11.97 5.45
CA ASP A 154 -7.43 -12.73 6.70
C ASP A 154 -6.19 -12.54 7.59
N PRO A 155 -4.94 -12.57 7.07
CA PRO A 155 -3.76 -12.31 7.87
C PRO A 155 -3.69 -10.86 8.39
N LEU A 156 -4.15 -9.90 7.59
CA LEU A 156 -4.15 -8.48 7.94
C LEU A 156 -5.17 -8.20 9.05
N ASP A 157 -6.36 -8.76 8.95
CA ASP A 157 -7.39 -8.59 9.97
C ASP A 157 -7.02 -9.30 11.27
N ARG A 158 -6.36 -10.47 11.20
CA ARG A 158 -5.78 -11.12 12.38
C ARG A 158 -4.68 -10.28 13.04
N ALA A 159 -3.79 -9.67 12.26
CA ALA A 159 -2.75 -8.79 12.79
C ALA A 159 -3.36 -7.59 13.52
N ARG A 160 -4.39 -6.97 12.94
CA ARG A 160 -5.12 -5.86 13.57
C ARG A 160 -5.76 -6.26 14.88
N LEU A 161 -6.47 -7.39 14.92
CA LEU A 161 -7.09 -7.88 16.16
C LEU A 161 -6.04 -8.06 17.27
N ALA A 162 -4.87 -8.61 16.92
CA ALA A 162 -3.76 -8.74 17.87
C ALA A 162 -3.22 -7.38 18.34
N GLU A 163 -3.20 -6.35 17.49
CA GLU A 163 -2.83 -4.99 17.90
C GLU A 163 -3.85 -4.38 18.87
N TYR A 164 -5.16 -4.56 18.64
CA TYR A 164 -6.21 -4.13 19.57
C TYR A 164 -6.11 -4.83 20.93
N ASP A 165 -5.90 -6.14 20.94
CA ASP A 165 -5.66 -6.92 22.17
C ASP A 165 -4.40 -6.45 22.90
N GLY A 166 -3.38 -6.07 22.13
CA GLY A 166 -2.17 -5.43 22.64
C GLY A 166 -2.44 -4.09 23.31
N LEU A 167 -3.32 -3.25 22.75
CA LEU A 167 -3.71 -1.97 23.35
C LEU A 167 -4.50 -2.16 24.65
N LEU A 168 -5.38 -3.17 24.73
CA LEU A 168 -6.06 -3.54 25.97
C LEU A 168 -5.05 -3.90 27.08
N THR A 169 -4.05 -4.71 26.72
CA THR A 169 -2.99 -5.09 27.66
C THR A 169 -2.15 -3.89 28.10
N ALA A 170 -1.83 -2.99 27.17
CA ALA A 170 -1.09 -1.77 27.46
C ALA A 170 -1.87 -0.80 28.37
N ALA A 171 -3.17 -0.61 28.12
CA ALA A 171 -4.05 0.21 28.96
C ALA A 171 -4.11 -0.32 30.40
N ALA A 172 -4.28 -1.64 30.56
CA ALA A 172 -4.29 -2.28 31.87
C ALA A 172 -2.93 -2.16 32.59
N ALA A 173 -1.83 -2.37 31.87
CA ALA A 173 -0.48 -2.28 32.46
C ALA A 173 -0.14 -0.86 32.93
N GLN A 174 -0.60 0.17 32.21
CA GLN A 174 -0.31 1.57 32.52
C GLN A 174 -1.40 2.26 33.34
N GLN A 175 -2.54 1.61 33.58
CA GLN A 175 -3.72 2.18 34.26
C GLN A 175 -4.19 3.48 33.59
N VAL A 176 -4.29 3.46 32.25
CA VAL A 176 -4.71 4.61 31.43
C VAL A 176 -5.88 4.25 30.53
N ASP A 177 -6.68 5.27 30.18
CA ASP A 177 -7.71 5.15 29.16
C ASP A 177 -7.14 5.58 27.79
N LEU A 178 -7.45 4.79 26.76
CA LEU A 178 -6.93 4.93 25.41
C LEU A 178 -8.06 5.13 24.40
N VAL A 179 -7.90 6.09 23.50
CA VAL A 179 -8.67 6.19 22.27
C VAL A 179 -7.91 5.41 21.18
N PRO A 180 -8.42 4.27 20.69
CA PRO A 180 -7.80 3.58 19.57
C PRO A 180 -7.96 4.39 18.28
N ALA A 181 -6.88 4.48 17.52
CA ALA A 181 -6.82 5.20 16.26
C ALA A 181 -5.94 4.47 15.25
N ARG A 182 -6.27 4.62 13.97
CA ARG A 182 -5.48 4.09 12.85
C ARG A 182 -4.55 5.16 12.29
N VAL A 183 -3.33 4.76 11.94
CA VAL A 183 -2.41 5.59 11.15
C VAL A 183 -2.90 5.65 9.71
N VAL A 184 -3.27 6.84 9.25
CA VAL A 184 -3.80 7.08 7.89
C VAL A 184 -2.78 7.73 6.96
N ALA A 185 -1.73 8.34 7.49
CA ALA A 185 -0.65 8.89 6.70
C ALA A 185 0.66 8.94 7.49
N TYR A 186 1.76 8.77 6.77
CA TYR A 186 3.10 9.08 7.26
C TYR A 186 3.49 10.47 6.75
N GLY A 187 4.20 11.23 7.58
CA GLY A 187 4.70 12.56 7.23
C GLY A 187 5.51 12.54 5.94
N ALA A 188 5.45 13.64 5.19
CA ALA A 188 6.11 13.72 3.90
C ALA A 188 7.64 13.59 4.07
N ALA A 189 8.26 12.64 3.38
CA ALA A 189 9.70 12.36 3.46
C ALA A 189 10.63 13.56 3.17
N GLN A 190 10.09 14.60 2.53
CA GLN A 190 10.78 15.86 2.22
C GLN A 190 10.89 16.82 3.42
N THR A 191 10.02 16.68 4.41
CA THR A 191 10.08 17.44 5.65
C THR A 191 10.91 16.58 6.59
N PHE A 192 12.05 17.09 7.07
CA PHE A 192 12.94 16.37 7.99
C PHE A 192 12.29 15.99 9.35
N THR A 193 10.99 16.22 9.50
CA THR A 193 10.16 15.91 10.66
C THR A 193 9.44 14.57 10.47
N ARG A 194 9.60 13.67 11.42
CA ARG A 194 8.96 12.35 11.51
C ARG A 194 7.63 12.47 12.24
N THR A 195 6.55 12.51 11.47
CA THR A 195 5.18 12.57 11.97
C THR A 195 4.32 11.46 11.38
N VAL A 196 3.22 11.14 12.06
CA VAL A 196 2.14 10.30 11.52
C VAL A 196 0.80 10.99 11.75
N THR A 197 -0.14 10.79 10.84
CA THR A 197 -1.53 11.27 10.98
C THR A 197 -2.40 10.10 11.40
N ILE A 198 -3.22 10.31 12.43
CA ILE A 198 -4.15 9.31 12.95
C ILE A 198 -5.59 9.73 12.68
N ASP A 199 -6.49 8.75 12.55
CA ASP A 199 -7.92 8.95 12.30
C ASP A 199 -8.76 9.29 13.54
N ALA A 200 -8.15 9.85 14.59
CA ALA A 200 -8.83 10.33 15.78
C ALA A 200 -8.50 11.81 16.00
N GLY A 201 -9.52 12.60 16.31
CA GLY A 201 -9.39 14.05 16.51
C GLY A 201 -10.16 14.52 17.74
N THR A 202 -10.51 15.80 17.74
CA THR A 202 -11.27 16.41 18.85
C THR A 202 -12.64 15.78 19.08
N SER A 203 -13.28 15.18 18.07
CA SER A 203 -14.53 14.42 18.25
C SER A 203 -14.35 13.14 19.07
N SER A 204 -13.14 12.61 19.11
CA SER A 204 -12.77 11.45 19.93
C SER A 204 -12.14 11.86 21.26
N GLY A 205 -12.12 13.15 21.59
CA GLY A 205 -11.52 13.69 22.81
C GLY A 205 -10.01 13.93 22.75
N VAL A 206 -9.39 13.77 21.57
CA VAL A 206 -7.95 13.98 21.39
C VAL A 206 -7.59 15.47 21.44
N GLN A 207 -6.56 15.80 22.21
CA GLN A 207 -6.03 17.15 22.37
C GLN A 207 -4.52 17.18 22.12
N PRO A 208 -3.94 18.36 21.81
CA PRO A 208 -2.49 18.52 21.79
C PRO A 208 -1.85 18.09 23.10
N ASP A 209 -0.59 17.67 23.00
CA ASP A 209 0.23 17.16 24.08
C ASP A 209 -0.20 15.84 24.74
N MET A 210 -1.21 15.15 24.20
CA MET A 210 -1.56 13.79 24.63
C MET A 210 -0.52 12.76 24.17
N THR A 211 -0.24 11.78 25.04
CA THR A 211 0.68 10.68 24.75
C THR A 211 0.07 9.69 23.77
N VAL A 212 0.87 9.21 22.82
CA VAL A 212 0.47 8.15 21.89
C VAL A 212 1.35 6.94 22.10
N ILE A 213 0.71 5.77 22.26
CA ILE A 213 1.36 4.50 22.51
C ILE A 213 0.92 3.44 21.49
N ALA A 214 1.75 2.44 21.29
CA ALA A 214 1.44 1.20 20.59
C ALA A 214 1.60 0.04 21.59
N PRO A 215 1.10 -1.17 21.27
CA PRO A 215 1.27 -2.33 22.14
C PRO A 215 2.71 -2.60 22.58
N ALA A 216 3.67 -2.31 21.69
CA ALA A 216 5.10 -2.51 21.95
C ALA A 216 5.74 -1.39 22.79
N GLY A 217 5.14 -0.20 22.88
CA GLY A 217 5.74 0.92 23.61
C GLY A 217 5.34 2.31 23.13
N LEU A 218 6.12 3.31 23.54
CA LEU A 218 5.87 4.72 23.25
C LEU A 218 6.04 5.03 21.76
N VAL A 219 5.04 5.69 21.17
CA VAL A 219 5.07 6.14 19.76
C VAL A 219 5.47 7.61 19.69
N GLY A 220 4.85 8.46 20.53
CA GLY A 220 5.02 9.90 20.38
C GLY A 220 3.98 10.71 21.12
N ARG A 221 3.71 11.89 20.57
CA ARG A 221 2.79 12.87 21.14
C ARG A 221 2.00 13.60 20.08
N VAL A 222 0.75 13.92 20.39
CA VAL A 222 -0.09 14.75 19.53
C VAL A 222 0.42 16.20 19.51
N VAL A 223 0.70 16.74 18.33
CA VAL A 223 1.16 18.12 18.13
C VAL A 223 0.12 19.00 17.43
N GLY A 224 -0.85 18.39 16.75
CA GLY A 224 -1.93 19.10 16.09
C GLY A 224 -3.18 18.23 16.01
N VAL A 225 -4.35 18.86 16.08
CA VAL A 225 -5.63 18.17 16.04
C VAL A 225 -6.58 18.89 15.09
N THR A 226 -7.37 18.10 14.36
CA THR A 226 -8.54 18.56 13.62
C THR A 226 -9.79 17.98 14.26
N ARG A 227 -10.95 18.13 13.62
CA ARG A 227 -12.18 17.48 14.10
C ARG A 227 -12.04 15.96 14.11
N THR A 228 -11.49 15.39 13.05
CA THR A 228 -11.53 13.94 12.78
C THR A 228 -10.16 13.27 12.72
N THR A 229 -9.07 14.05 12.71
CA THR A 229 -7.70 13.53 12.63
C THR A 229 -6.78 14.27 13.58
N ALA A 230 -5.62 13.68 13.85
CA ALA A 230 -4.56 14.33 14.63
C ALA A 230 -3.19 14.00 14.05
N THR A 231 -2.25 14.92 14.21
CA THR A 231 -0.85 14.76 13.84
C THR A 231 -0.05 14.41 15.08
N VAL A 232 0.69 13.30 15.01
CA VAL A 232 1.55 12.79 16.08
C VAL A 232 3.00 13.00 15.68
N LEU A 233 3.76 13.68 16.54
CA LEU A 233 5.21 13.76 16.47
C LEU A 233 5.81 12.49 17.07
N LEU A 234 6.60 11.77 16.28
CA LEU A 234 7.20 10.51 16.71
C LEU A 234 8.39 10.75 17.64
N VAL A 235 8.65 9.81 18.56
CA VAL A 235 9.80 9.93 19.48
C VAL A 235 11.17 9.87 18.81
N VAL A 236 11.23 9.30 17.61
CA VAL A 236 12.43 9.22 16.76
C VAL A 236 12.69 10.51 15.98
N ASP A 237 11.83 11.52 16.13
CA ASP A 237 12.03 12.84 15.58
C ASP A 237 13.08 13.65 16.37
N ALA A 238 13.85 14.48 15.68
CA ALA A 238 14.89 15.31 16.30
C ALA A 238 14.32 16.40 17.21
N ASP A 239 13.11 16.88 16.93
CA ASP A 239 12.42 17.89 17.74
C ASP A 239 11.62 17.24 18.90
N SER A 240 11.61 15.90 18.99
CA SER A 240 10.96 15.19 20.10
C SER A 240 11.93 15.00 21.26
N THR A 241 11.53 15.45 22.45
CA THR A 241 12.24 15.19 23.71
C THR A 241 11.31 14.52 24.71
N VAL A 242 11.75 13.39 25.28
CA VAL A 242 10.99 12.58 26.23
C VAL A 242 11.78 12.41 27.52
N GLY A 243 11.18 12.68 28.67
CA GLY A 243 11.75 12.31 29.95
C GLY A 243 11.72 10.79 30.12
N ALA A 244 12.89 10.18 30.28
CA ALA A 244 13.07 8.74 30.33
C ALA A 244 13.75 8.30 31.63
N ARG A 245 13.49 7.06 32.03
CA ARG A 245 14.07 6.42 33.21
C ARG A 245 14.56 5.03 32.85
N VAL A 246 15.76 4.70 33.29
CA VAL A 246 16.36 3.37 33.16
C VAL A 246 15.83 2.47 34.27
N GLY A 247 15.28 1.31 33.93
CA GLY A 247 14.59 0.44 34.90
C GLY A 247 15.51 -0.22 35.94
N SER A 248 16.75 -0.54 35.57
CA SER A 248 17.72 -1.22 36.45
C SER A 248 18.28 -0.29 37.54
N SER A 249 18.59 0.96 37.18
CA SER A 249 19.27 1.93 38.02
C SER A 249 18.36 3.03 38.55
N ASN A 250 17.13 3.13 38.04
CA ASN A 250 16.21 4.26 38.26
C ASN A 250 16.76 5.63 37.82
N GLU A 251 17.84 5.66 37.05
CA GLU A 251 18.42 6.89 36.54
C GLU A 251 17.48 7.57 35.55
N VAL A 252 17.44 8.90 35.60
CA VAL A 252 16.60 9.72 34.74
C VAL A 252 17.43 10.48 33.70
N GLY A 253 16.84 10.68 32.54
CA GLY A 253 17.49 11.35 31.42
C GLY A 253 16.49 11.95 30.44
N PHE A 254 17.04 12.65 29.46
CA PHE A 254 16.29 13.18 28.33
C PHE A 254 16.61 12.36 27.09
N LEU A 255 15.57 11.80 26.49
CA LEU A 255 15.63 11.00 25.29
C LEU A 255 15.21 11.84 24.08
N SER A 256 16.02 11.82 23.02
CA SER A 256 15.78 12.55 21.77
C SER A 256 15.98 11.67 20.55
N GLY A 257 15.30 11.98 19.45
CA GLY A 257 15.51 11.30 18.18
C GLY A 257 16.86 11.62 17.56
N GLY A 258 17.75 10.64 17.48
CA GLY A 258 19.09 10.76 16.88
C GLY A 258 19.16 10.22 15.45
N GLY A 259 18.02 9.92 14.83
CA GLY A 259 17.95 9.10 13.64
C GLY A 259 18.68 9.68 12.43
N SER A 260 19.85 9.12 12.10
CA SER A 260 20.60 9.35 10.86
C SER A 260 19.92 8.64 9.67
N LEU A 261 20.27 9.01 8.43
CA LEU A 261 19.85 8.29 7.22
C LEU A 261 20.16 6.77 7.29
N SER A 262 21.20 6.38 8.03
CA SER A 262 21.61 4.97 8.20
C SER A 262 20.88 4.25 9.34
N GLU A 263 20.34 4.98 10.32
CA GLU A 263 19.76 4.44 11.56
C GLU A 263 18.50 5.26 11.90
N PRO A 264 17.41 5.16 11.11
CA PRO A 264 16.30 6.10 11.16
C PRO A 264 15.47 6.05 12.45
N SER A 265 15.64 4.99 13.25
CA SER A 265 14.90 4.79 14.51
C SER A 265 15.80 4.87 15.75
N ARG A 266 17.02 5.40 15.63
CA ARG A 266 17.93 5.57 16.76
C ARG A 266 17.42 6.64 17.73
N LEU A 267 17.47 6.32 19.01
CA LEU A 267 17.18 7.24 20.10
C LEU A 267 18.47 7.43 20.91
N ASP A 268 18.76 8.68 21.27
CA ASP A 268 19.88 9.02 22.16
C ASP A 268 19.30 9.46 23.51
N LEU A 269 19.83 8.89 24.60
CA LEU A 269 19.47 9.19 25.98
C LEU A 269 20.64 9.90 26.66
N ASP A 270 20.44 11.15 27.02
CA ASP A 270 21.37 11.93 27.83
C ASP A 270 20.96 11.85 29.31
N LEU A 271 21.79 11.22 30.14
CA LEU A 271 21.53 11.00 31.56
C LEU A 271 21.79 12.27 32.38
N VAL A 272 20.93 12.51 33.38
CA VAL A 272 21.08 13.65 34.30
C VAL A 272 22.21 13.39 35.30
N ASP A 273 22.22 12.20 35.92
CA ASP A 273 23.33 11.76 36.75
C ASP A 273 24.35 11.00 35.90
N THR A 274 25.60 11.41 35.99
CA THR A 274 26.72 10.79 35.27
C THR A 274 27.54 9.85 36.16
N THR A 275 27.17 9.66 37.43
CA THR A 275 27.90 8.76 38.33
C THR A 275 27.56 7.30 38.07
N VAL A 276 26.30 7.01 37.73
CA VAL A 276 25.81 5.66 37.44
C VAL A 276 25.86 5.40 35.93
N VAL A 277 26.31 4.21 35.55
CA VAL A 277 26.36 3.75 34.15
C VAL A 277 25.28 2.69 33.96
N PRO A 278 24.27 2.91 33.11
CA PRO A 278 23.34 1.87 32.70
C PRO A 278 24.09 0.68 32.08
N ALA A 279 23.54 -0.52 32.17
CA ALA A 279 24.06 -1.67 31.45
C ALA A 279 23.44 -1.77 30.05
N GLU A 280 24.18 -2.34 29.11
CA GLU A 280 23.58 -2.81 27.84
C GLU A 280 22.49 -3.84 28.15
N GLY A 281 21.36 -3.75 27.46
CA GLY A 281 20.20 -4.59 27.72
C GLY A 281 19.18 -3.99 28.71
N ASP A 282 19.50 -2.88 29.37
CA ASP A 282 18.57 -2.23 30.28
C ASP A 282 17.34 -1.65 29.57
N VAL A 283 16.17 -1.88 30.16
CA VAL A 283 14.90 -1.34 29.66
C VAL A 283 14.74 0.11 30.08
N VAL A 284 14.38 0.95 29.12
CA VAL A 284 14.08 2.36 29.32
C VAL A 284 12.59 2.58 29.16
N ALA A 285 11.99 3.31 30.11
CA ALA A 285 10.58 3.67 30.10
C ALA A 285 10.40 5.19 30.30
N THR A 286 9.22 5.72 30.00
CA THR A 286 8.91 7.11 30.28
C THR A 286 8.97 7.38 31.78
N TRP A 287 9.67 8.45 32.15
CA TRP A 287 9.62 8.95 33.52
C TRP A 287 8.26 9.62 33.80
N GLY A 288 7.69 10.24 32.76
CA GLY A 288 6.39 10.91 32.80
C GLY A 288 6.40 12.22 33.57
N SER A 289 5.29 12.95 33.47
CA SER A 289 5.07 14.21 34.21
C SER A 289 3.89 14.03 35.16
N GLY A 290 4.01 14.48 36.40
CA GLY A 290 2.95 14.40 37.42
C GLY A 290 1.65 15.15 37.04
N ASN A 291 1.71 16.01 36.01
CA ASN A 291 0.60 16.86 35.59
C ASN A 291 -0.04 16.37 34.27
N ALA A 292 0.08 15.08 33.95
CA ALA A 292 -0.55 14.42 32.80
C ALA A 292 -0.20 15.01 31.41
N GLY A 293 0.97 15.64 31.27
CA GLY A 293 1.46 16.07 29.97
C GLY A 293 2.95 16.41 29.98
N PRO A 294 3.68 16.14 28.88
CA PRO A 294 3.17 15.52 27.65
C PRO A 294 3.14 13.98 27.64
N TYR A 295 3.92 13.34 28.51
CA TYR A 295 4.08 11.89 28.54
C TYR A 295 3.57 11.30 29.85
N VAL A 296 2.75 10.26 29.75
CA VAL A 296 2.42 9.41 30.92
C VAL A 296 3.64 8.62 31.37
N ALA A 297 3.73 8.34 32.67
CA ALA A 297 4.84 7.60 33.26
C ALA A 297 4.71 6.09 33.01
N GLY A 298 5.83 5.38 32.91
CA GLY A 298 5.86 3.91 32.90
C GLY A 298 5.76 3.25 31.53
N VAL A 299 5.60 4.00 30.44
CA VAL A 299 5.49 3.45 29.08
C VAL A 299 6.86 2.97 28.59
N PRO A 300 7.02 1.70 28.18
CA PRO A 300 8.27 1.19 27.63
C PRO A 300 8.67 1.95 26.36
N ILE A 301 9.95 2.30 26.24
CA ILE A 301 10.49 2.97 25.06
C ILE A 301 11.37 2.01 24.28
N GLY A 302 12.34 1.37 24.95
CA GLY A 302 13.34 0.54 24.29
C GLY A 302 14.39 -0.02 25.22
N THR A 303 15.49 -0.49 24.63
CA THR A 303 16.62 -1.10 25.33
C THR A 303 17.93 -0.38 25.03
N VAL A 304 18.79 -0.22 26.04
CA VAL A 304 20.16 0.31 25.87
C VAL A 304 20.99 -0.65 25.01
N THR A 305 21.55 -0.14 23.90
CA THR A 305 22.44 -0.91 23.01
C THR A 305 23.89 -0.50 23.09
N GLU A 306 24.17 0.79 23.32
CA GLU A 306 25.54 1.30 23.36
C GLU A 306 25.65 2.43 24.39
N LEU A 307 26.85 2.61 24.95
CA LEU A 307 27.16 3.66 25.92
C LEU A 307 28.35 4.47 25.44
N PHE A 308 28.16 5.78 25.36
CA PHE A 308 29.18 6.76 25.03
C PHE A 308 29.51 7.56 26.29
N SER A 309 30.76 7.43 26.73
CA SER A 309 31.31 8.19 27.87
C SER A 309 32.69 8.70 27.49
N THR A 310 32.80 9.97 27.12
CA THR A 310 34.11 10.61 26.94
C THR A 310 34.58 11.12 28.30
N PRO A 311 35.85 10.93 28.70
CA PRO A 311 36.37 11.41 30.00
C PRO A 311 36.27 12.93 30.25
N ARG A 312 35.94 13.72 29.22
CA ARG A 312 35.77 15.17 29.29
C ARG A 312 34.31 15.63 29.20
N ASP A 313 33.38 14.73 28.91
CA ASP A 313 31.97 15.07 28.80
C ASP A 313 31.35 15.11 30.19
N THR A 314 30.59 16.16 30.46
CA THR A 314 29.80 16.32 31.69
C THR A 314 28.47 15.56 31.64
N THR A 315 28.18 14.93 30.50
CA THR A 315 26.95 14.17 30.23
C THR A 315 27.32 12.78 29.73
N LYS A 316 26.63 11.75 30.22
CA LYS A 316 26.73 10.38 29.69
C LYS A 316 25.61 10.15 28.70
N ARG A 317 25.94 9.58 27.55
CA ARG A 317 24.98 9.28 26.48
C ARG A 317 24.83 7.79 26.29
N ALA A 318 23.60 7.31 26.25
CA ALA A 318 23.25 5.94 25.89
C ALA A 318 22.48 5.94 24.57
N VAL A 319 22.70 4.92 23.74
CA VAL A 319 21.91 4.68 22.55
C VAL A 319 20.83 3.68 22.88
N ILE A 320 19.59 4.02 22.54
CA ILE A 320 18.42 3.21 22.81
C ILE A 320 17.85 2.71 21.50
N LYS A 321 17.63 1.40 21.42
CA LYS A 321 16.85 0.76 20.36
C LYS A 321 15.39 0.72 20.78
N PRO A 322 14.47 1.40 20.08
CA PRO A 322 13.05 1.37 20.43
C PRO A 322 12.44 -0.02 20.23
N PHE A 323 11.43 -0.34 21.04
CA PHE A 323 10.62 -1.55 20.85
C PHE A 323 9.62 -1.42 19.70
N VAL A 324 9.18 -0.18 19.44
CA VAL A 324 8.24 0.15 18.37
C VAL A 324 8.97 0.24 17.04
N ASP A 325 8.41 -0.40 16.01
CA ASP A 325 8.83 -0.22 14.62
C ASP A 325 8.02 0.90 13.96
N PHE A 326 8.61 2.09 13.88
CA PHE A 326 7.97 3.28 13.33
C PHE A 326 7.68 3.21 11.83
N SER A 327 8.24 2.23 11.11
CA SER A 327 8.01 2.07 9.66
C SER A 327 6.74 1.28 9.32
N ARG A 328 6.16 0.60 10.33
CA ARG A 328 5.04 -0.35 10.17
C ARG A 328 3.91 -0.11 11.17
N LEU A 329 3.74 1.14 11.63
CA LEU A 329 2.63 1.51 12.51
C LEU A 329 1.28 1.43 11.76
N ASP A 330 0.35 0.61 12.25
CA ASP A 330 -1.04 0.56 11.77
C ASP A 330 -2.00 1.08 12.85
N THR A 331 -2.01 0.47 14.04
CA THR A 331 -2.89 0.85 15.15
C THR A 331 -2.12 1.48 16.31
N VAL A 332 -2.67 2.56 16.87
CA VAL A 332 -2.13 3.25 18.05
C VAL A 332 -3.25 3.59 19.04
N GLY A 333 -2.88 3.83 20.30
CA GLY A 333 -3.76 4.33 21.34
C GLY A 333 -3.31 5.73 21.79
N VAL A 334 -4.24 6.68 21.79
CA VAL A 334 -4.02 8.01 22.38
C VAL A 334 -4.46 7.96 23.83
N VAL A 335 -3.58 8.31 24.76
CA VAL A 335 -3.90 8.38 26.18
C VAL A 335 -4.78 9.59 26.46
N VAL A 336 -5.95 9.34 27.04
CA VAL A 336 -6.94 10.36 27.38
C VAL A 336 -7.32 10.30 28.86
N PRO A 337 -7.80 11.42 29.43
CA PRO A 337 -8.40 11.41 30.76
C PRO A 337 -9.60 10.45 30.86
N PRO A 338 -9.90 9.89 32.03
CA PRO A 338 -10.94 8.87 32.16
C PRO A 338 -12.37 9.30 31.80
N ASP A 339 -12.69 10.58 31.96
CA ASP A 339 -14.01 11.14 31.70
C ASP A 339 -14.11 11.79 30.30
N THR A 340 -13.28 11.35 29.37
CA THR A 340 -13.22 11.94 28.02
C THR A 340 -14.43 11.51 27.19
N GLU A 341 -15.23 12.48 26.74
CA GLU A 341 -16.27 12.22 25.74
C GLU A 341 -15.63 11.88 24.38
N SER A 342 -16.05 10.75 23.79
CA SER A 342 -15.49 10.26 22.53
C SER A 342 -16.60 9.76 21.61
N ASP A 343 -16.45 9.99 20.31
CA ASP A 343 -17.30 9.43 19.26
C ASP A 343 -17.05 7.93 18.99
N ARG A 344 -16.06 7.34 19.68
CA ARG A 344 -15.66 5.94 19.57
C ARG A 344 -15.47 5.30 20.94
N ALA A 345 -15.35 3.98 20.95
CA ALA A 345 -15.13 3.24 22.18
C ALA A 345 -13.73 3.52 22.76
N LEU A 346 -13.67 3.74 24.07
CA LEU A 346 -12.45 3.88 24.85
C LEU A 346 -11.99 2.51 25.34
N ILE A 347 -10.68 2.31 25.34
CA ILE A 347 -10.03 1.13 25.92
C ILE A 347 -9.46 1.55 27.28
N GLY A 348 -10.08 1.09 28.36
CA GLY A 348 -9.61 1.34 29.72
C GLY A 348 -9.03 0.11 30.40
N PRO A 349 -8.52 0.25 31.64
CA PRO A 349 -7.89 -0.84 32.38
C PRO A 349 -8.86 -2.00 32.69
N ASP A 350 -10.16 -1.70 32.81
CA ASP A 350 -11.21 -2.70 33.05
C ASP A 350 -11.89 -3.21 31.77
N GLY A 351 -11.40 -2.79 30.59
CA GLY A 351 -11.96 -3.14 29.29
C GLY A 351 -12.56 -1.96 28.53
N ILE A 352 -13.41 -2.27 27.56
CA ILE A 352 -13.92 -1.30 26.57
C ILE A 352 -15.14 -0.54 27.13
N ARG A 353 -15.13 0.79 27.06
CA ARG A 353 -16.22 1.69 27.48
C ARG A 353 -16.67 2.57 26.30
N ARG A 354 -17.89 3.10 26.35
CA ARG A 354 -18.48 3.92 25.27
C ARG A 354 -19.09 5.18 25.82
#